data_AF-Q5FQ19-F1
#
_entry.id   AF-Q5FQ19-F1
#
_cell.length_a   1.000
_cell.length_b   1.000
_cell.length_c   1.000
_cell.angle_alpha   90.00
_cell.angle_beta   90.00
_cell.angle_gamma   90.00
#
_symmetry.space_group_name_H-M   'P 1'
#
loop_
_entity.id
_entity.type
_entity.pdbx_description
1 polymer ?
#
loop_
_entity_poly.entity_id
_entity_poly.type
_entity_poly.pdbx_seq_one_letter_code
_entity_poly.pdbx_strand_id
1 'polypeptide(L)'
;MSRLPFPLSAKPEPFFSPDGIPSRTVVLVGMMGAGKTTIGRRLAQICGLPFVDADIEIERAAGCSIPEIFARHGEASFRDGERRVIQRLLDGPPCILATGGGAWMDAQTRHLVRRHAVSVWLRAPVHVLVKRVAGRAGRPLLAQGRPDEVLERLVGLRYPVYAEADIIIDCGDDTVEQGVQRVREVLEEYRRPETVNVSLSHHNYDVLIGPDLISRAGARLAPHLPQKRVVVITDATVAELHLPRLLASFEDTGIRADVISVPGGEESKSLACYGDVMNQLLSTGIERKTTIVALGGGVVGDLAGFVAATALRGLPFVQIPTTLLSQVDSSVGGKTGINAAAGKNLIGAFHQPIAVLADSSALATLPRRQRVAGYAEIVKSGLIADPELFAWCEAHGHAVLDGDPAALAEAVRRACAFKAAVVAADEKEQASVGGRALLNLGHTFGHALEAELGYDGRLLHGEGVSIGIHLAMALSVELGYAPVEDLHRLDRHLRSLDMPVSFDWFRESFSAGTLLHHMTRDKKMQDGKVAFVLLRGIGKAFTTRDISSETVRNLLIREGCRP
;
A
#
# COMPACT_ATOMS: atom_id res chain seq x y z
N MET A 1 -18.65 20.99 14.86
CA MET A 1 -17.79 20.01 14.18
C MET A 1 -18.16 20.01 12.71
N SER A 2 -17.33 20.62 11.87
CA SER A 2 -17.43 20.48 10.41
C SER A 2 -17.27 19.01 10.06
N ARG A 3 -18.17 18.46 9.22
CA ARG A 3 -17.98 17.14 8.61
C ARG A 3 -16.56 17.12 8.03
N LEU A 4 -15.73 16.16 8.40
CA LEU A 4 -14.48 15.92 7.68
C LEU A 4 -14.91 15.56 6.25
N PRO A 5 -14.70 16.43 5.23
CA PRO A 5 -15.00 16.04 3.88
C PRO A 5 -13.91 15.04 3.50
N PHE A 6 -14.28 13.79 3.26
CA PHE A 6 -13.39 12.81 2.64
C PHE A 6 -13.63 12.92 1.13
N PRO A 7 -12.91 13.77 0.37
CA PRO A 7 -13.02 13.75 -1.07
C PRO A 7 -12.46 12.40 -1.55
N LEU A 8 -13.35 11.43 -1.74
CA LEU A 8 -13.02 10.22 -2.48
C LEU A 8 -12.76 10.68 -3.92
N SER A 9 -11.54 10.45 -4.41
CA SER A 9 -11.25 10.50 -5.85
C SER A 9 -12.32 9.71 -6.60
N ALA A 10 -12.70 10.18 -7.79
CA ALA A 10 -13.59 9.42 -8.69
C ALA A 10 -13.05 7.99 -8.88
N LYS A 11 -13.95 7.02 -9.05
CA LYS A 11 -13.60 5.61 -9.29
C LYS A 11 -12.54 5.54 -10.39
N PRO A 12 -11.52 4.67 -10.26
CA PRO A 12 -10.51 4.51 -11.31
C PRO A 12 -11.20 4.11 -12.61
N GLU A 13 -11.09 4.95 -13.64
CA GLU A 13 -11.60 4.62 -14.97
C GLU A 13 -10.78 3.47 -15.58
N PRO A 14 -11.42 2.52 -16.27
CA PRO A 14 -10.70 1.47 -16.98
C PRO A 14 -9.72 2.08 -17.99
N PHE A 15 -8.55 1.44 -18.16
CA PHE A 15 -7.52 1.94 -19.05
C PHE A 15 -7.98 1.98 -20.51
N PHE A 16 -8.84 1.03 -20.91
CA PHE A 16 -9.52 1.04 -22.19
C PHE A 16 -10.96 1.53 -22.05
N SER A 17 -11.41 2.33 -23.02
CA SER A 17 -12.83 2.60 -23.22
C SER A 17 -13.58 1.31 -23.58
N PRO A 18 -14.93 1.28 -23.49
CA PRO A 18 -15.74 0.16 -23.99
C PRO A 18 -15.45 -0.22 -25.45
N ASP A 19 -14.96 0.74 -26.25
CA ASP A 19 -14.58 0.56 -27.65
C ASP A 19 -13.15 0.01 -27.83
N GLY A 20 -12.45 -0.34 -26.75
CA GLY A 20 -11.09 -0.90 -26.80
C GLY A 20 -10.00 0.14 -27.10
N ILE A 21 -10.25 1.42 -26.83
CA ILE A 21 -9.29 2.51 -27.05
C ILE A 21 -8.64 2.91 -25.70
N PRO A 22 -7.30 2.96 -25.60
CA PRO A 22 -6.62 3.49 -24.42
C PRO A 22 -7.06 4.92 -24.09
N SER A 23 -7.43 5.18 -22.84
CA SER A 23 -7.80 6.52 -22.36
C SER A 23 -6.60 7.46 -22.22
N ARG A 24 -5.38 6.95 -22.38
CA ARG A 24 -4.11 7.69 -22.22
C ARG A 24 -3.06 7.19 -23.20
N THR A 25 -2.01 7.99 -23.39
CA THR A 25 -0.84 7.61 -24.17
C THR A 25 -0.14 6.39 -23.55
N VAL A 26 0.24 5.43 -24.42
CA VAL A 26 1.09 4.29 -24.07
C VAL A 26 2.52 4.60 -24.52
N VAL A 27 3.46 4.60 -23.59
CA VAL A 27 4.87 4.90 -23.86
C VAL A 27 5.67 3.61 -23.89
N LEU A 28 6.22 3.26 -25.06
CA LEU A 28 7.06 2.09 -25.26
C LEU A 28 8.52 2.43 -24.96
N VAL A 29 9.05 1.78 -23.91
CA VAL A 29 10.43 1.90 -23.43
C VAL A 29 11.19 0.63 -23.80
N GLY A 30 12.49 0.73 -24.08
CA GLY A 30 13.32 -0.44 -24.29
C GLY A 30 14.55 -0.18 -25.14
N MET A 31 15.44 -1.17 -25.19
CA MET A 31 16.69 -1.06 -25.92
C MET A 31 16.47 -0.96 -27.44
N MET A 32 17.53 -0.57 -28.13
CA MET A 32 17.56 -0.64 -29.58
C MET A 32 17.43 -2.11 -30.02
N GLY A 33 16.51 -2.42 -30.93
CA GLY A 33 16.20 -3.81 -31.30
C GLY A 33 15.15 -4.52 -30.42
N ALA A 34 14.66 -3.88 -29.35
CA ALA A 34 13.62 -4.46 -28.49
C ALA A 34 12.24 -4.60 -29.17
N GLY A 35 11.99 -3.86 -30.27
CA GLY A 35 10.74 -3.96 -31.05
C GLY A 35 9.77 -2.79 -30.90
N LYS A 36 10.13 -1.71 -30.18
CA LYS A 36 9.28 -0.53 -29.92
C LYS A 36 8.51 -0.03 -31.15
N THR A 37 9.22 0.30 -32.24
CA THR A 37 8.59 0.83 -33.46
C THR A 37 7.68 -0.21 -34.14
N THR A 38 8.09 -1.48 -34.16
CA THR A 38 7.33 -2.55 -34.82
C THR A 38 6.06 -2.90 -34.05
N ILE A 39 6.18 -3.17 -32.75
CA ILE A 39 5.06 -3.45 -31.86
C ILE A 39 4.16 -2.23 -31.76
N GLY A 40 4.73 -1.03 -31.61
CA GLY A 40 3.97 0.21 -31.46
C GLY A 40 3.11 0.55 -32.67
N ARG A 41 3.60 0.37 -33.90
CA ARG A 41 2.78 0.59 -35.11
C ARG A 41 1.61 -0.38 -35.20
N ARG A 42 1.83 -1.65 -34.86
CA ARG A 42 0.77 -2.67 -34.87
C ARG A 42 -0.26 -2.42 -33.78
N LEU A 43 0.20 -2.10 -32.57
CA LEU A 43 -0.69 -1.76 -31.46
C LEU A 43 -1.53 -0.51 -31.78
N ALA A 44 -0.91 0.53 -32.36
CA ALA A 44 -1.61 1.73 -32.80
C ALA A 44 -2.71 1.44 -33.84
N GLN A 45 -2.41 0.58 -34.81
CA GLN A 45 -3.38 0.13 -35.82
C GLN A 45 -4.57 -0.61 -35.18
N ILE A 46 -4.30 -1.51 -34.23
CA ILE A 46 -5.35 -2.30 -33.54
C ILE A 46 -6.22 -1.40 -32.66
N CYS A 47 -5.60 -0.47 -31.92
CA CYS A 47 -6.29 0.42 -30.99
C CYS A 47 -6.93 1.64 -31.67
N GLY A 48 -6.75 1.83 -32.98
CA GLY A 48 -7.23 3.02 -33.69
C GLY A 48 -6.57 4.33 -33.23
N LEU A 49 -5.34 4.27 -32.71
CA LEU A 49 -4.58 5.42 -32.22
C LEU A 49 -3.43 5.80 -33.18
N PRO A 50 -2.95 7.05 -33.16
CA PRO A 50 -1.74 7.41 -33.90
C PRO A 50 -0.49 6.75 -33.26
N PHE A 51 0.43 6.29 -34.11
CA PHE A 51 1.78 5.91 -33.70
C PHE A 51 2.72 7.11 -33.85
N VAL A 52 3.50 7.41 -32.81
CA VAL A 52 4.49 8.49 -32.81
C VAL A 52 5.85 7.93 -32.39
N ASP A 53 6.90 8.28 -33.13
CA ASP A 53 8.29 7.99 -32.76
C ASP A 53 8.94 9.29 -32.28
N ALA A 54 9.36 9.32 -31.01
CA ALA A 54 9.88 10.54 -30.38
C ALA A 54 11.14 11.05 -31.09
N ASP A 55 12.00 10.15 -31.59
CA ASP A 55 13.25 10.52 -32.26
C ASP A 55 12.93 11.29 -33.56
N ILE A 56 11.92 10.86 -34.32
CA ILE A 56 11.45 11.54 -35.55
C ILE A 56 10.86 12.92 -35.21
N GLU A 57 10.07 13.01 -34.15
CA GLU A 57 9.47 14.30 -33.74
C GLU A 57 10.50 15.30 -33.21
N ILE A 58 11.59 14.82 -32.60
CA ILE A 58 12.72 15.65 -32.18
C ILE A 58 13.45 16.21 -33.39
N GLU A 59 13.79 15.38 -34.38
CA GLU A 59 14.46 15.83 -35.61
C GLU A 59 13.59 16.83 -36.39
N ARG A 60 12.28 16.56 -36.48
CA ARG A 60 11.32 17.45 -37.11
C ARG A 60 11.24 18.80 -36.39
N ALA A 61 11.23 18.81 -35.07
CA ALA A 61 11.20 20.04 -34.28
C ALA A 61 12.51 20.84 -34.35
N ALA A 62 13.66 20.15 -34.44
CA ALA A 62 14.98 20.76 -34.52
C ALA A 62 15.38 21.17 -35.95
N GLY A 63 14.72 20.63 -36.98
CA GLY A 63 15.07 20.84 -38.39
C GLY A 63 16.41 20.22 -38.81
N CYS A 64 16.97 19.31 -38.00
CA CYS A 64 18.22 18.60 -38.27
C CYS A 64 18.23 17.23 -37.57
N SER A 65 19.17 16.36 -37.96
CA SER A 65 19.25 15.00 -37.43
C SER A 65 19.79 14.96 -36.00
N ILE A 66 19.47 13.92 -35.23
CA ILE A 66 19.98 13.76 -33.85
C ILE A 66 21.52 13.85 -33.78
N PRO A 67 22.31 13.18 -34.64
CA PRO A 67 23.77 13.34 -34.63
C PRO A 67 24.23 14.79 -34.81
N GLU A 68 23.54 15.58 -35.63
CA GLU A 68 23.84 17.00 -35.81
C GLU A 68 23.50 17.82 -34.57
N ILE A 69 22.39 17.51 -33.88
CA ILE A 69 22.04 18.16 -32.61
C ILE A 69 23.13 17.92 -31.57
N PHE A 70 23.59 16.67 -31.41
CA PHE A 70 24.68 16.33 -30.50
C PHE A 70 25.98 17.07 -30.87
N ALA A 71 26.33 17.12 -32.16
CA ALA A 71 27.54 17.79 -32.62
C ALA A 71 27.51 19.31 -32.44
N ARG A 72 26.34 19.96 -32.65
CA ARG A 72 26.21 21.42 -32.61
C ARG A 72 25.88 21.98 -31.23
N HIS A 73 25.08 21.25 -30.43
CA HIS A 73 24.47 21.75 -29.21
C HIS A 73 24.78 20.90 -27.97
N GLY A 74 25.39 19.73 -28.15
CA GLY A 74 25.74 18.81 -27.07
C GLY A 74 24.56 18.00 -26.52
N GLU A 75 24.88 17.00 -25.69
CA GLU A 75 23.89 16.07 -25.14
C GLU A 75 22.87 16.75 -24.21
N ALA A 76 23.31 17.71 -23.38
CA ALA A 76 22.40 18.38 -22.44
C ALA A 76 21.26 19.11 -23.18
N SER A 77 21.58 19.83 -24.27
CA SER A 77 20.59 20.51 -25.10
C SER A 77 19.65 19.52 -25.80
N PHE A 78 20.19 18.39 -26.27
CA PHE A 78 19.38 17.30 -26.83
C PHE A 78 18.39 16.74 -25.80
N ARG A 79 18.83 16.46 -24.56
CA ARG A 79 17.96 15.93 -23.50
C ARG A 79 16.85 16.92 -23.11
N ASP A 80 17.18 18.20 -23.03
CA ASP A 80 16.18 19.25 -22.78
C ASP A 80 15.16 19.34 -23.93
N GLY A 81 15.60 19.23 -25.18
CA GLY A 81 14.75 19.17 -26.35
C GLY A 81 13.85 17.91 -26.36
N GLU A 82 14.43 16.75 -26.14
CA GLU A 82 13.76 15.44 -26.02
C GLU A 82 12.65 15.50 -24.98
N ARG A 83 12.92 16.03 -23.79
CA ARG A 83 11.92 16.20 -22.73
C ARG A 83 10.79 17.14 -23.12
N ARG A 84 11.06 18.28 -23.76
CA ARG A 84 10.02 19.21 -24.23
C ARG A 84 9.12 18.58 -25.30
N VAL A 85 9.70 17.82 -26.23
CA VAL A 85 8.94 17.12 -27.27
C VAL A 85 8.06 16.04 -26.63
N ILE A 86 8.60 15.23 -25.73
CA ILE A 86 7.83 14.21 -25.01
C ILE A 86 6.68 14.84 -24.22
N GLN A 87 6.93 15.93 -23.47
CA GLN A 87 5.89 16.65 -22.74
C GLN A 87 4.74 17.09 -23.68
N ARG A 88 5.08 17.74 -24.79
CA ARG A 88 4.09 18.18 -25.79
C ARG A 88 3.26 17.02 -26.33
N LEU A 89 3.87 15.86 -26.57
CA LEU A 89 3.17 14.66 -27.05
C LEU A 89 2.26 14.06 -25.98
N LEU A 90 2.66 14.11 -24.71
CA LEU A 90 1.85 13.65 -23.57
C LEU A 90 0.66 14.58 -23.26
N ASP A 91 0.80 15.88 -23.53
CA ASP A 91 -0.28 16.87 -23.39
C ASP A 91 -1.29 16.84 -24.55
N GLY A 92 -0.97 16.14 -25.63
CA GLY A 92 -1.83 15.95 -26.79
C GLY A 92 -2.87 14.83 -26.60
N PRO A 93 -3.63 14.50 -27.67
CA PRO A 93 -4.53 13.36 -27.64
C PRO A 93 -3.76 12.03 -27.45
N PRO A 94 -4.38 10.99 -26.86
CA PRO A 94 -3.75 9.69 -26.65
C PRO A 94 -3.10 9.12 -27.92
N CYS A 95 -1.89 8.57 -27.76
CA CYS A 95 -1.15 7.93 -28.85
C CYS A 95 -0.35 6.71 -28.36
N ILE A 96 0.21 5.95 -29.29
CA ILE A 96 1.26 4.97 -28.98
C ILE A 96 2.61 5.62 -29.28
N LEU A 97 3.36 5.96 -28.22
CA LEU A 97 4.61 6.70 -28.28
C LEU A 97 5.80 5.77 -28.09
N ALA A 98 6.66 5.62 -29.11
CA ALA A 98 7.97 4.97 -28.96
C ALA A 98 9.03 6.02 -28.60
N THR A 99 9.81 5.78 -27.53
CA THR A 99 10.89 6.70 -27.13
C THR A 99 12.26 6.22 -27.58
N GLY A 100 13.19 7.16 -27.79
CA GLY A 100 14.61 6.84 -27.88
C GLY A 100 15.12 6.08 -26.65
N GLY A 101 16.15 5.25 -26.81
CA GLY A 101 16.68 4.46 -25.69
C GLY A 101 17.31 5.30 -24.57
N GLY A 102 17.70 6.54 -24.85
CA GLY A 102 18.22 7.45 -23.84
C GLY A 102 17.15 8.19 -23.05
N ALA A 103 15.96 8.42 -23.63
CA ALA A 103 14.90 9.23 -23.04
C ALA A 103 14.52 8.79 -21.63
N TRP A 104 14.35 7.48 -21.41
CA TRP A 104 13.95 6.94 -20.10
C TRP A 104 15.01 7.08 -19.01
N MET A 105 16.27 7.39 -19.36
CA MET A 105 17.33 7.60 -18.37
C MET A 105 17.18 8.94 -17.65
N ASP A 106 16.50 9.92 -18.25
CA ASP A 106 16.21 11.20 -17.62
C ASP A 106 15.08 11.06 -16.58
N ALA A 107 15.37 11.44 -15.33
CA ALA A 107 14.44 11.29 -14.23
C ALA A 107 13.19 12.17 -14.38
N GLN A 108 13.32 13.35 -15.00
CA GLN A 108 12.18 14.23 -15.26
C GLN A 108 11.25 13.61 -16.32
N THR A 109 11.80 13.06 -17.40
CA THR A 109 11.04 12.32 -18.42
C THR A 109 10.24 11.17 -17.79
N ARG A 110 10.86 10.36 -16.91
CA ARG A 110 10.13 9.30 -16.18
C ARG A 110 9.01 9.86 -15.31
N HIS A 111 9.25 10.96 -14.60
CA HIS A 111 8.23 11.61 -13.78
C HIS A 111 7.03 12.10 -14.62
N LEU A 112 7.29 12.74 -15.76
CA LEU A 112 6.25 13.19 -16.70
C LEU A 112 5.43 12.02 -17.24
N VAL A 113 6.09 10.95 -17.70
CA VAL A 113 5.39 9.77 -18.23
C VAL A 113 4.53 9.12 -17.15
N ARG A 114 5.03 8.92 -15.93
CA ARG A 114 4.24 8.36 -14.82
C ARG A 114 2.98 9.14 -14.50
N ARG A 115 2.97 10.46 -14.74
CA ARG A 115 1.83 11.34 -14.45
C ARG A 115 0.77 11.28 -15.55
N HIS A 116 1.19 11.24 -16.82
CA HIS A 116 0.32 11.47 -17.99
C HIS A 116 0.05 10.22 -18.83
N ALA A 117 0.83 9.15 -18.68
CA ALA A 117 0.80 7.99 -19.55
C ALA A 117 0.99 6.67 -18.78
N VAL A 118 0.89 5.55 -19.50
CA VAL A 118 1.29 4.22 -19.02
C VAL A 118 2.55 3.80 -19.76
N SER A 119 3.59 3.45 -19.01
CA SER A 119 4.87 3.03 -19.57
C SER A 119 4.99 1.51 -19.66
N VAL A 120 5.37 1.01 -20.84
CA VAL A 120 5.58 -0.41 -21.13
C VAL A 120 7.03 -0.62 -21.53
N TRP A 121 7.78 -1.33 -20.68
CA TRP A 121 9.14 -1.73 -21.01
C TRP A 121 9.13 -3.06 -21.77
N LEU A 122 9.60 -3.03 -23.01
CA LEU A 122 9.91 -4.20 -23.81
C LEU A 122 11.32 -4.71 -23.44
N ARG A 123 11.38 -5.68 -22.53
CA ARG A 123 12.61 -6.31 -22.02
C ARG A 123 13.03 -7.43 -22.96
N ALA A 124 14.24 -7.38 -23.51
CA ALA A 124 14.71 -8.41 -24.43
C ALA A 124 16.16 -8.80 -24.11
N PRO A 125 16.48 -10.08 -23.95
CA PRO A 125 17.82 -10.48 -23.55
C PRO A 125 18.87 -10.04 -24.58
N VAL A 126 20.11 -9.81 -24.14
CA VAL A 126 21.20 -9.25 -24.96
C VAL A 126 21.36 -10.01 -26.28
N HIS A 127 21.32 -11.35 -26.25
CA HIS A 127 21.49 -12.17 -27.46
C HIS A 127 20.39 -11.90 -28.51
N VAL A 128 19.13 -11.67 -28.10
CA VAL A 128 18.03 -11.27 -28.99
C VAL A 128 18.28 -9.87 -29.56
N LEU A 129 18.75 -8.94 -28.73
CA LEU A 129 19.08 -7.58 -29.17
C LEU A 129 20.17 -7.62 -30.25
N VAL A 130 21.29 -8.32 -29.99
CA VAL A 130 22.42 -8.48 -30.93
C VAL A 130 21.93 -9.02 -32.28
N LYS A 131 21.16 -10.11 -32.27
CA LYS A 131 20.59 -10.71 -33.49
C LYS A 131 19.73 -9.75 -34.29
N ARG A 132 18.91 -8.92 -33.62
CA ARG A 132 17.99 -7.97 -34.26
C ARG A 132 18.67 -6.70 -34.77
N VAL A 133 19.85 -6.36 -34.25
CA VAL A 133 20.61 -5.18 -34.67
C VAL A 133 21.72 -5.50 -35.69
N ALA A 134 22.14 -6.77 -35.77
CA ALA A 134 23.12 -7.23 -36.74
C ALA A 134 22.69 -6.87 -38.18
N GLY A 135 23.62 -6.27 -38.94
CA GLY A 135 23.42 -5.92 -40.35
C GLY A 135 22.60 -4.65 -40.65
N ARG A 136 22.15 -3.89 -39.64
CA ARG A 136 21.46 -2.61 -39.86
C ARG A 136 22.44 -1.43 -39.82
N ALA A 137 22.61 -0.75 -40.95
CA ALA A 137 23.40 0.49 -41.03
C ALA A 137 22.75 1.62 -40.21
N GLY A 138 23.57 2.56 -39.70
CA GLY A 138 23.09 3.82 -39.10
C GLY A 138 22.90 3.84 -37.58
N ARG A 139 23.67 3.07 -36.80
CA ARG A 139 23.63 3.12 -35.32
C ARG A 139 24.96 3.57 -34.70
N PRO A 140 25.13 4.87 -34.42
CA PRO A 140 26.40 5.43 -33.94
C PRO A 140 26.95 4.77 -32.67
N LEU A 141 26.07 4.35 -31.74
CA LEU A 141 26.47 3.73 -30.47
C LEU A 141 27.10 2.34 -30.66
N LEU A 142 26.72 1.59 -31.71
CA LEU A 142 27.28 0.27 -31.99
C LEU A 142 28.54 0.34 -32.86
N ALA A 143 28.90 1.52 -33.37
CA ALA A 143 30.12 1.74 -34.14
C ALA A 143 31.37 1.85 -33.25
N GLN A 144 31.21 1.89 -31.91
CA GLN A 144 32.28 2.12 -30.94
C GLN A 144 32.92 0.83 -30.38
N GLY A 145 32.56 -0.36 -30.89
CA GLY A 145 33.07 -1.63 -30.39
C GLY A 145 32.29 -2.82 -30.91
N ARG A 146 32.52 -4.02 -30.34
CA ARG A 146 31.72 -5.19 -30.69
C ARG A 146 30.27 -5.01 -30.19
N PRO A 147 29.24 -5.26 -31.02
CA PRO A 147 27.85 -4.96 -30.66
C PRO A 147 27.34 -5.67 -29.39
N ASP A 148 27.81 -6.88 -29.12
CA ASP A 148 27.53 -7.66 -27.91
C ASP A 148 28.04 -6.93 -26.66
N GLU A 149 29.32 -6.61 -26.60
CA GLU A 149 29.94 -5.93 -25.43
C GLU A 149 29.29 -4.56 -25.16
N VAL A 150 29.00 -3.79 -26.22
CA VAL A 150 28.33 -2.50 -26.09
C VAL A 150 26.92 -2.67 -25.55
N LEU A 151 26.17 -3.67 -26.05
CA LEU A 151 24.81 -3.94 -25.57
C LEU A 151 24.80 -4.46 -24.14
N GLU A 152 25.71 -5.35 -23.75
CA GLU A 152 25.85 -5.83 -22.37
C GLU A 152 26.06 -4.66 -21.40
N ARG A 153 27.02 -3.79 -21.71
CA ARG A 153 27.29 -2.58 -20.91
C ARG A 153 26.07 -1.67 -20.81
N LEU A 154 25.39 -1.41 -21.93
CA LEU A 154 24.20 -0.55 -21.94
C LEU A 154 23.04 -1.20 -21.19
N VAL A 155 22.85 -2.51 -21.32
CA VAL A 155 21.82 -3.27 -20.60
C VAL A 155 22.05 -3.19 -19.10
N GLY A 156 23.28 -3.44 -18.64
CA GLY A 156 23.63 -3.32 -17.21
C GLY A 156 23.38 -1.92 -16.63
N LEU A 157 23.58 -0.87 -17.43
CA LEU A 157 23.31 0.51 -17.01
C LEU A 157 21.82 0.89 -17.06
N ARG A 158 21.09 0.43 -18.08
CA ARG A 158 19.74 0.93 -18.39
C ARG A 158 18.61 0.07 -17.83
N TYR A 159 18.79 -1.25 -17.70
CA TYR A 159 17.71 -2.16 -17.27
C TYR A 159 17.19 -1.83 -15.88
N PRO A 160 18.07 -1.55 -14.88
CA PRO A 160 17.62 -1.10 -13.57
C PRO A 160 16.72 0.15 -13.60
N VAL A 161 16.88 1.02 -14.60
CA VAL A 161 16.09 2.25 -14.78
C VAL A 161 14.85 2.00 -15.63
N TYR A 162 14.95 1.15 -16.66
CA TYR A 162 13.82 0.73 -17.50
C TYR A 162 12.80 -0.08 -16.71
N ALA A 163 13.27 -0.87 -15.74
CA ALA A 163 12.45 -1.61 -14.79
C ALA A 163 11.52 -0.71 -13.96
N GLU A 164 11.78 0.59 -13.90
CA GLU A 164 10.87 1.54 -13.24
C GLU A 164 9.61 1.88 -14.08
N ALA A 165 9.45 1.29 -15.27
CA ALA A 165 8.21 1.38 -16.06
C ALA A 165 7.03 0.71 -15.34
N ASP A 166 5.81 1.08 -15.71
CA ASP A 166 4.61 0.53 -15.09
C ASP A 166 4.44 -0.95 -15.39
N ILE A 167 4.72 -1.35 -16.63
CA ILE A 167 4.57 -2.71 -17.15
C ILE A 167 5.91 -3.19 -17.70
N ILE A 168 6.23 -4.46 -17.46
CA ILE A 168 7.36 -5.18 -18.09
C ILE A 168 6.80 -6.25 -19.00
N ILE A 169 7.28 -6.29 -20.25
CA ILE A 169 6.96 -7.32 -21.22
C ILE A 169 8.26 -7.97 -21.67
N ASP A 170 8.43 -9.25 -21.32
CA ASP A 170 9.50 -10.07 -21.84
C ASP A 170 9.30 -10.36 -23.32
N CYS A 171 10.32 -10.03 -24.09
CA CYS A 171 10.39 -10.12 -25.55
C CYS A 171 11.54 -11.06 -25.93
N GLY A 172 11.21 -12.27 -26.36
CA GLY A 172 12.18 -13.27 -26.82
C GLY A 172 12.28 -13.36 -28.34
N ASP A 173 12.44 -14.59 -28.84
CA ASP A 173 12.29 -14.94 -30.26
C ASP A 173 10.81 -15.03 -30.70
N ASP A 174 9.88 -14.53 -29.89
CA ASP A 174 8.45 -14.42 -30.21
C ASP A 174 8.20 -13.64 -31.51
N THR A 175 7.12 -13.99 -32.21
CA THR A 175 6.63 -13.22 -33.36
C THR A 175 6.14 -11.83 -32.94
N VAL A 176 6.07 -10.89 -33.89
CA VAL A 176 5.56 -9.55 -33.63
C VAL A 176 4.12 -9.61 -33.12
N GLU A 177 3.30 -10.48 -33.71
CA GLU A 177 1.90 -10.68 -33.38
C GLU A 177 1.73 -11.18 -31.93
N GLN A 178 2.54 -12.15 -31.49
CA GLN A 178 2.56 -12.60 -30.10
C GLN A 178 2.98 -11.49 -29.13
N GLY A 179 4.00 -10.70 -29.48
CA GLY A 179 4.44 -9.58 -28.66
C GLY A 179 3.37 -8.49 -28.53
N VAL A 180 2.67 -8.16 -29.62
CA VAL A 180 1.55 -7.20 -29.62
C VAL A 180 0.39 -7.71 -28.77
N GLN A 181 0.04 -8.99 -28.91
CA GLN A 181 -1.04 -9.59 -28.13
C GLN A 181 -0.73 -9.56 -26.62
N ARG A 182 0.49 -9.93 -26.23
CA ARG A 182 0.93 -9.87 -24.82
C ARG A 182 0.88 -8.45 -24.25
N VAL A 183 1.34 -7.44 -25.01
CA VAL A 183 1.24 -6.03 -24.59
C VAL A 183 -0.22 -5.63 -24.40
N ARG A 184 -1.09 -6.02 -25.32
CA ARG A 184 -2.52 -5.70 -25.25
C ARG A 184 -3.20 -6.34 -24.04
N GLU A 185 -3.02 -7.64 -23.83
CA GLU A 185 -3.60 -8.38 -22.69
C GLU A 185 -3.20 -7.73 -21.36
N VAL A 186 -1.91 -7.44 -21.18
CA VAL A 186 -1.42 -6.80 -19.95
C VAL A 186 -1.96 -5.39 -19.79
N LEU A 187 -2.11 -4.61 -20.87
CA LEU A 187 -2.74 -3.29 -20.78
C LEU A 187 -4.23 -3.38 -20.44
N GLU A 188 -4.95 -4.42 -20.89
CA GLU A 188 -6.38 -4.62 -20.63
C GLU A 188 -6.62 -4.94 -19.15
N GLU A 189 -5.72 -5.71 -18.56
CA GLU A 189 -5.73 -6.06 -17.14
C GLU A 189 -5.12 -4.97 -16.25
N TYR A 190 -4.27 -4.10 -16.81
CA TYR A 190 -3.56 -3.09 -16.04
C TYR A 190 -4.54 -2.17 -15.31
N ARG A 191 -4.30 -2.01 -14.00
CA ARG A 191 -4.96 -1.03 -13.15
C ARG A 191 -3.88 -0.16 -12.55
N ARG A 192 -3.97 1.15 -12.80
CA ARG A 192 -3.04 2.09 -12.20
C ARG A 192 -3.26 2.07 -10.68
N PRO A 193 -2.18 1.95 -9.87
CA PRO A 193 -2.31 2.06 -8.44
C PRO A 193 -2.90 3.41 -8.05
N GLU A 194 -3.80 3.38 -7.09
CA GLU A 194 -4.33 4.57 -6.46
C GLU A 194 -3.35 5.10 -5.43
N THR A 195 -3.43 6.41 -5.16
CA THR A 195 -2.55 7.08 -4.22
C THR A 195 -3.37 7.84 -3.20
N VAL A 196 -3.23 7.48 -1.93
CA VAL A 196 -3.68 8.29 -0.80
C VAL A 196 -2.46 8.99 -0.22
N ASN A 197 -2.43 10.32 -0.33
CA ASN A 197 -1.35 11.11 0.23
C ASN A 197 -1.58 11.35 1.73
N VAL A 198 -0.58 11.06 2.55
CA VAL A 198 -0.56 11.39 3.97
C VAL A 198 0.33 12.62 4.15
N SER A 199 -0.31 13.76 4.38
CA SER A 199 0.36 15.04 4.60
C SER A 199 0.42 15.36 6.10
N LEU A 200 1.63 15.45 6.65
CA LEU A 200 1.89 15.84 8.05
C LEU A 200 2.74 17.12 8.07
N SER A 201 2.84 17.76 9.24
CA SER A 201 3.56 19.03 9.38
C SER A 201 5.03 18.98 8.94
N HIS A 202 5.69 17.83 9.12
CA HIS A 202 7.11 17.66 8.85
C HIS A 202 7.44 16.43 7.99
N HIS A 203 6.44 15.69 7.53
CA HIS A 203 6.64 14.46 6.77
C HIS A 203 5.46 14.21 5.83
N ASN A 204 5.75 13.84 4.59
CA ASN A 204 4.73 13.45 3.61
C ASN A 204 5.11 12.10 3.02
N TYR A 205 4.14 11.22 2.85
CA TYR A 205 4.34 9.95 2.16
C TYR A 205 3.07 9.52 1.44
N ASP A 206 3.26 8.64 0.47
CA ASP A 206 2.18 8.08 -0.32
C ASP A 206 1.84 6.66 0.15
N VAL A 207 0.54 6.38 0.24
CA VAL A 207 0.00 5.03 0.33
C VAL A 207 -0.47 4.64 -1.07
N LEU A 208 0.27 3.73 -1.70
CA LEU A 208 -0.09 3.15 -2.99
C LEU A 208 -1.00 1.95 -2.75
N ILE A 209 -2.14 1.91 -3.45
CA ILE A 209 -3.18 0.90 -3.27
C ILE A 209 -3.50 0.30 -4.64
N GLY A 210 -3.44 -1.02 -4.75
CA GLY A 210 -3.75 -1.69 -6.01
C GLY A 210 -3.23 -3.11 -6.08
N PRO A 211 -3.51 -3.82 -7.17
CA PRO A 211 -3.04 -5.18 -7.36
C PRO A 211 -1.55 -5.21 -7.74
N ASP A 212 -0.89 -6.31 -7.38
CA ASP A 212 0.46 -6.70 -7.80
C ASP A 212 1.57 -5.67 -7.49
N LEU A 213 1.36 -4.84 -6.47
CA LEU A 213 2.35 -3.85 -6.02
C LEU A 213 3.63 -4.48 -5.51
N ILE A 214 3.60 -5.69 -4.94
CA ILE A 214 4.80 -6.36 -4.43
C ILE A 214 5.74 -6.73 -5.59
N SER A 215 5.21 -7.26 -6.69
CA SER A 215 6.00 -7.61 -7.88
C SER A 215 6.55 -6.37 -8.61
N ARG A 216 5.99 -5.18 -8.33
CA ARG A 216 6.46 -3.89 -8.84
C ARG A 216 7.09 -3.01 -7.76
N ALA A 217 7.38 -3.54 -6.56
CA ALA A 217 7.82 -2.73 -5.43
C ALA A 217 9.15 -2.02 -5.72
N GLY A 218 10.12 -2.69 -6.34
CA GLY A 218 11.36 -2.05 -6.77
C GLY A 218 11.13 -0.84 -7.69
N ALA A 219 10.23 -0.96 -8.67
CA ALA A 219 9.88 0.13 -9.58
C ALA A 219 9.25 1.33 -8.86
N ARG A 220 8.43 1.05 -7.84
CA ARG A 220 7.76 2.08 -7.03
C ARG A 220 8.67 2.71 -5.98
N LEU A 221 9.65 1.98 -5.47
CA LEU A 221 10.51 2.45 -4.37
C LEU A 221 11.84 3.03 -4.85
N ALA A 222 12.44 2.51 -5.93
CA ALA A 222 13.76 2.95 -6.41
C ALA A 222 13.92 4.48 -6.54
N PRO A 223 12.91 5.26 -6.99
CA PRO A 223 13.01 6.72 -7.07
C PRO A 223 13.05 7.44 -5.71
N HIS A 224 12.56 6.79 -4.65
CA HIS A 224 12.40 7.37 -3.31
C HIS A 224 13.43 6.87 -2.30
N LEU A 225 14.13 5.77 -2.61
CA LEU A 225 15.14 5.21 -1.74
C LEU A 225 16.36 6.13 -1.62
N PRO A 226 16.82 6.48 -0.41
CA PRO A 226 18.06 7.26 -0.22
C PRO A 226 19.32 6.53 -0.70
N GLN A 227 19.25 5.19 -0.79
CA GLN A 227 20.29 4.29 -1.29
C GLN A 227 19.62 3.05 -1.88
N LYS A 228 20.17 2.48 -2.96
CA LYS A 228 19.71 1.19 -3.54
C LYS A 228 20.11 -0.03 -2.71
N ARG A 229 19.91 0.06 -1.39
CA ARG A 229 20.13 -1.02 -0.43
C ARG A 229 19.03 -1.02 0.61
N VAL A 230 18.41 -2.17 0.82
CA VAL A 230 17.33 -2.37 1.78
C VAL A 230 17.58 -3.59 2.66
N VAL A 231 16.96 -3.62 3.83
CA VAL A 231 16.84 -4.82 4.66
C VAL A 231 15.36 -5.15 4.83
N VAL A 232 14.94 -6.31 4.35
CA VAL A 232 13.56 -6.78 4.46
C VAL A 232 13.40 -7.52 5.78
N ILE A 233 12.42 -7.11 6.58
CA ILE A 233 12.00 -7.82 7.79
C ILE A 233 10.61 -8.41 7.50
N THR A 234 10.48 -9.73 7.68
CA THR A 234 9.26 -10.47 7.37
C THR A 234 9.09 -11.69 8.28
N ASP A 235 7.88 -12.24 8.38
CA ASP A 235 7.66 -13.52 9.05
C ASP A 235 7.78 -14.70 8.07
N ALA A 236 8.00 -15.91 8.59
CA ALA A 236 8.23 -17.10 7.77
C ALA A 236 7.08 -17.44 6.79
N THR A 237 5.82 -17.20 7.18
CA THR A 237 4.66 -17.53 6.32
C THR A 237 4.59 -16.54 5.16
N VAL A 238 4.74 -15.25 5.45
CA VAL A 238 4.74 -14.20 4.42
C VAL A 238 5.98 -14.31 3.54
N ALA A 239 7.12 -14.72 4.09
CA ALA A 239 8.34 -14.95 3.33
C ALA A 239 8.11 -15.98 2.22
N GLU A 240 7.55 -17.14 2.55
CA GLU A 240 7.24 -18.20 1.58
C GLU A 240 6.31 -17.71 0.46
N LEU A 241 5.27 -16.95 0.81
CA LEU A 241 4.24 -16.52 -0.14
C LEU A 241 4.65 -15.35 -1.02
N HIS A 242 5.43 -14.40 -0.50
CA HIS A 242 5.55 -13.07 -1.11
C HIS A 242 6.99 -12.55 -1.25
N LEU A 243 7.96 -13.07 -0.50
CA LEU A 243 9.34 -12.60 -0.60
C LEU A 243 9.97 -12.85 -1.98
N PRO A 244 9.77 -14.00 -2.67
CA PRO A 244 10.37 -14.23 -3.98
C PRO A 244 10.03 -13.15 -5.00
N ARG A 245 8.75 -12.77 -5.10
CA ARG A 245 8.31 -11.69 -6.01
C ARG A 245 8.83 -10.32 -5.59
N LEU A 246 8.96 -10.04 -4.29
CA LEU A 246 9.54 -8.80 -3.80
C LEU A 246 11.02 -8.69 -4.20
N LEU A 247 11.81 -9.74 -3.95
CA LEU A 247 13.23 -9.78 -4.27
C LEU A 247 13.48 -9.68 -5.77
N ALA A 248 12.68 -10.36 -6.60
CA ALA A 248 12.74 -10.22 -8.06
C ALA A 248 12.50 -8.76 -8.49
N SER A 249 11.52 -8.07 -7.88
CA SER A 249 11.26 -6.65 -8.19
C SER A 249 12.44 -5.73 -7.81
N PHE A 250 13.15 -6.06 -6.73
CA PHE A 250 14.34 -5.33 -6.29
C PHE A 250 15.53 -5.59 -7.21
N GLU A 251 15.74 -6.84 -7.61
CA GLU A 251 16.78 -7.22 -8.57
C GLU A 251 16.59 -6.51 -9.91
N ASP A 252 15.36 -6.50 -10.44
CA ASP A 252 15.00 -5.81 -11.68
C ASP A 252 15.41 -4.33 -11.68
N THR A 253 15.39 -3.68 -10.51
CA THR A 253 15.73 -2.25 -10.33
C THR A 253 17.11 -2.01 -9.74
N GLY A 254 17.92 -3.05 -9.58
CA GLY A 254 19.27 -2.99 -9.02
C GLY A 254 19.30 -2.59 -7.55
N ILE A 255 18.25 -2.86 -6.79
CA ILE A 255 18.20 -2.69 -5.34
C ILE A 255 18.78 -3.95 -4.70
N ARG A 256 19.83 -3.78 -3.89
CA ARG A 256 20.35 -4.89 -3.07
C ARG A 256 19.46 -5.08 -1.83
N ALA A 257 19.04 -6.31 -1.57
CA ALA A 257 18.22 -6.64 -0.40
C ALA A 257 18.90 -7.70 0.46
N ASP A 258 19.06 -7.41 1.75
CA ASP A 258 19.34 -8.41 2.79
C ASP A 258 18.00 -8.78 3.47
N VAL A 259 17.85 -10.00 4.01
CA VAL A 259 16.58 -10.47 4.60
C VAL A 259 16.78 -10.94 6.04
N ILE A 260 15.87 -10.53 6.91
CA ILE A 260 15.74 -10.98 8.30
C ILE A 260 14.34 -11.58 8.46
N SER A 261 14.29 -12.88 8.75
CA SER A 261 13.03 -13.59 9.01
C SER A 261 12.81 -13.69 10.52
N VAL A 262 11.59 -13.43 10.97
CA VAL A 262 11.14 -13.65 12.34
C VAL A 262 10.08 -14.76 12.41
N PRO A 263 9.81 -15.34 13.58
CA PRO A 263 8.67 -16.23 13.75
C PRO A 263 7.34 -15.50 13.46
N GLY A 264 6.33 -16.23 13.01
CA GLY A 264 4.98 -15.68 12.84
C GLY A 264 4.26 -15.55 14.19
N GLY A 265 3.32 -14.61 14.29
CA GLY A 265 2.45 -14.43 15.45
C GLY A 265 2.85 -13.29 16.40
N GLU A 266 1.96 -12.97 17.34
CA GLU A 266 2.09 -11.83 18.25
C GLU A 266 3.29 -11.93 19.20
N GLU A 267 3.79 -13.13 19.49
CA GLU A 267 4.94 -13.37 20.37
C GLU A 267 6.26 -12.78 19.83
N SER A 268 6.37 -12.66 18.51
CA SER A 268 7.50 -11.99 17.86
C SER A 268 7.55 -10.49 18.18
N LYS A 269 6.45 -9.93 18.66
CA LYS A 269 6.40 -8.54 19.12
C LYS A 269 6.93 -8.41 20.55
N SER A 270 8.18 -8.82 20.77
CA SER A 270 8.80 -8.88 22.11
C SER A 270 10.18 -8.23 22.14
N LEU A 271 10.64 -7.88 23.34
CA LEU A 271 12.01 -7.36 23.56
C LEU A 271 13.09 -8.34 23.10
N ALA A 272 12.87 -9.65 23.27
CA ALA A 272 13.80 -10.69 22.85
C ALA A 272 13.97 -10.70 21.32
N CYS A 273 12.86 -10.84 20.59
CA CYS A 273 12.89 -10.83 19.13
C CYS A 273 13.44 -9.52 18.57
N TYR A 274 13.06 -8.37 19.15
CA TYR A 274 13.66 -7.08 18.81
C TYR A 274 15.18 -7.07 18.98
N GLY A 275 15.70 -7.59 20.10
CA GLY A 275 17.14 -7.67 20.35
C GLY A 275 17.87 -8.52 19.31
N ASP A 276 17.31 -9.67 18.95
CA ASP A 276 17.86 -10.57 17.93
C ASP A 276 17.88 -9.92 16.56
N VAL A 277 16.76 -9.30 16.15
CA VAL A 277 16.65 -8.56 14.88
C VAL A 277 17.66 -7.41 14.83
N MET A 278 17.83 -6.67 15.93
CA MET A 278 18.79 -5.56 16.00
C MET A 278 20.23 -6.05 15.86
N ASN A 279 20.61 -7.13 16.54
CA ASN A 279 21.96 -7.70 16.45
C ASN A 279 22.25 -8.20 15.02
N GLN A 280 21.30 -8.92 14.42
CA GLN A 280 21.42 -9.38 13.04
C GLN A 280 21.54 -8.18 12.08
N LEU A 281 20.65 -7.19 12.19
CA LEU A 281 20.66 -5.99 11.37
C LEU A 281 22.02 -5.27 11.42
N LEU A 282 22.55 -5.01 12.62
CA LEU A 282 23.82 -4.32 12.80
C LEU A 282 25.01 -5.10 12.22
N SER A 283 24.98 -6.44 12.28
CA SER A 283 26.03 -7.29 11.71
C SER A 283 26.10 -7.25 10.18
N THR A 284 25.04 -6.82 9.49
CA THR A 284 25.03 -6.65 8.02
C THR A 284 25.80 -5.40 7.56
N GLY A 285 26.28 -4.55 8.47
CA GLY A 285 26.95 -3.29 8.13
C GLY A 285 26.00 -2.28 7.49
N ILE A 286 24.82 -2.09 8.08
CA ILE A 286 23.88 -1.04 7.67
C ILE A 286 24.45 0.37 7.87
N GLU A 287 23.96 1.29 7.05
CA GLU A 287 24.27 2.72 7.14
C GLU A 287 22.99 3.53 7.39
N ARG A 288 23.13 4.81 7.73
CA ARG A 288 21.97 5.70 8.02
C ARG A 288 20.99 5.87 6.85
N LYS A 289 21.41 5.55 5.62
CA LYS A 289 20.59 5.61 4.41
C LYS A 289 20.00 4.26 4.00
N THR A 290 20.39 3.18 4.67
CA THR A 290 19.81 1.84 4.43
C THR A 290 18.34 1.85 4.86
N THR A 291 17.46 1.42 3.97
CA THR A 291 16.01 1.46 4.22
C THR A 291 15.52 0.12 4.76
N ILE A 292 14.70 0.14 5.81
CA ILE A 292 14.02 -1.04 6.33
C ILE A 292 12.72 -1.25 5.55
N VAL A 293 12.45 -2.47 5.09
CA VAL A 293 11.20 -2.83 4.40
C VAL A 293 10.45 -3.83 5.28
N ALA A 294 9.29 -3.43 5.80
CA ALA A 294 8.42 -4.32 6.56
C ALA A 294 7.46 -5.04 5.60
N LEU A 295 7.66 -6.34 5.39
CA LEU A 295 6.79 -7.18 4.56
C LEU A 295 5.98 -8.11 5.48
N GLY A 296 4.72 -7.80 5.73
CA GLY A 296 3.90 -8.63 6.61
C GLY A 296 2.64 -7.97 7.18
N GLY A 297 2.06 -8.63 8.19
CA GLY A 297 0.95 -8.09 8.98
C GLY A 297 1.37 -6.99 9.95
N GLY A 298 0.44 -6.57 10.82
CA GLY A 298 0.68 -5.49 11.79
C GLY A 298 1.80 -5.77 12.79
N VAL A 299 2.03 -7.04 13.14
CA VAL A 299 3.14 -7.45 14.02
C VAL A 299 4.50 -7.12 13.39
N VAL A 300 4.73 -7.55 12.15
CA VAL A 300 5.96 -7.26 11.41
C VAL A 300 6.09 -5.77 11.17
N GLY A 301 5.00 -5.09 10.81
CA GLY A 301 4.97 -3.64 10.61
C GLY A 301 5.45 -2.86 11.83
N ASP A 302 4.92 -3.19 13.01
CA ASP A 302 5.28 -2.50 14.25
C ASP A 302 6.70 -2.83 14.73
N LEU A 303 7.11 -4.09 14.64
CA LEU A 303 8.47 -4.52 14.99
C LEU A 303 9.51 -3.86 14.08
N ALA A 304 9.33 -3.98 12.76
CA ALA A 304 10.26 -3.44 11.76
C ALA A 304 10.28 -1.91 11.79
N GLY A 305 9.13 -1.27 12.00
CA GLY A 305 9.04 0.18 12.18
C GLY A 305 9.79 0.64 13.44
N PHE A 306 9.70 -0.11 14.55
CA PHE A 306 10.42 0.22 15.78
C PHE A 306 11.92 0.00 15.64
N VAL A 307 12.34 -1.10 14.98
CA VAL A 307 13.73 -1.34 14.58
C VAL A 307 14.26 -0.19 13.74
N ALA A 308 13.49 0.29 12.74
CA ALA A 308 13.89 1.44 11.93
C ALA A 308 13.99 2.73 12.75
N ALA A 309 13.10 2.95 13.72
CA ALA A 309 13.11 4.14 14.56
C ALA A 309 14.34 4.21 15.48
N THR A 310 14.82 3.06 15.97
CA THR A 310 15.88 3.00 16.98
C THR A 310 17.26 2.69 16.41
N ALA A 311 17.36 1.89 15.34
CA ALA A 311 18.62 1.55 14.70
C ALA A 311 19.30 2.82 14.17
N LEU A 312 20.57 3.01 14.56
CA LEU A 312 21.36 4.20 14.24
C LEU A 312 20.64 5.54 14.53
N ARG A 313 19.66 5.53 15.47
CA ARG A 313 18.78 6.64 15.84
C ARG A 313 17.83 7.11 14.72
N GLY A 314 17.46 6.22 13.81
CA GLY A 314 16.47 6.48 12.77
C GLY A 314 16.99 6.12 11.39
N LEU A 315 16.34 5.13 10.78
CA LEU A 315 16.50 4.73 9.40
C LEU A 315 15.22 5.04 8.60
N PRO A 316 15.33 5.29 7.29
CA PRO A 316 14.17 5.28 6.40
C PRO A 316 13.46 3.92 6.48
N PHE A 317 12.13 3.92 6.40
CA PHE A 317 11.40 2.65 6.33
C PHE A 317 10.19 2.70 5.39
N VAL A 318 9.83 1.54 4.87
CA VAL A 318 8.69 1.31 3.98
C VAL A 318 7.81 0.23 4.60
N GLN A 319 6.49 0.38 4.49
CA GLN A 319 5.56 -0.71 4.81
C GLN A 319 5.00 -1.35 3.55
N ILE A 320 4.99 -2.69 3.54
CA ILE A 320 4.30 -3.53 2.56
C ILE A 320 3.33 -4.43 3.34
N PRO A 321 2.18 -3.88 3.78
CA PRO A 321 1.20 -4.62 4.58
C PRO A 321 0.51 -5.74 3.80
N THR A 322 0.48 -6.95 4.36
CA THR A 322 -0.08 -8.16 3.70
C THR A 322 -1.34 -8.72 4.35
N THR A 323 -1.88 -8.04 5.37
CA THR A 323 -3.17 -8.39 5.99
C THR A 323 -4.17 -7.26 5.75
N LEU A 324 -5.47 -7.57 5.69
CA LEU A 324 -6.47 -6.52 5.54
C LEU A 324 -6.37 -5.52 6.70
N LEU A 325 -6.20 -6.01 7.93
CA LEU A 325 -6.04 -5.18 9.12
C LEU A 325 -4.84 -4.23 9.01
N SER A 326 -3.68 -4.72 8.56
CA SER A 326 -2.51 -3.86 8.43
C SER A 326 -2.62 -2.86 7.28
N GLN A 327 -3.31 -3.21 6.18
CA GLN A 327 -3.55 -2.29 5.07
C GLN A 327 -4.49 -1.14 5.43
N VAL A 328 -5.54 -1.41 6.21
CA VAL A 328 -6.58 -0.42 6.54
C VAL A 328 -6.28 0.37 7.81
N ASP A 329 -5.47 -0.20 8.70
CA ASP A 329 -5.18 0.38 10.00
C ASP A 329 -3.67 0.55 10.21
N SER A 330 -2.94 -0.49 10.62
CA SER A 330 -1.62 -0.30 11.23
C SER A 330 -0.55 0.35 10.34
N SER A 331 -0.69 0.28 9.01
CA SER A 331 0.30 0.87 8.10
C SER A 331 0.24 2.39 7.96
N VAL A 332 -0.82 3.03 8.46
CA VAL A 332 -1.00 4.49 8.40
C VAL A 332 -0.99 5.07 9.81
N GLY A 333 -0.10 6.05 10.05
CA GLY A 333 -0.07 6.83 11.28
C GLY A 333 1.14 6.63 12.19
N GLY A 334 2.16 5.90 11.73
CA GLY A 334 3.52 5.92 12.29
C GLY A 334 3.68 5.39 13.70
N LYS A 335 2.67 4.76 14.30
CA LYS A 335 2.83 4.07 15.59
C LYS A 335 3.58 2.76 15.32
N THR A 336 4.69 2.57 16.01
CA THR A 336 5.51 1.37 15.92
C THR A 336 5.87 0.93 17.34
N GLY A 337 6.11 -0.35 17.56
CA GLY A 337 6.47 -0.81 18.89
C GLY A 337 6.41 -2.31 19.11
N ILE A 338 6.71 -2.67 20.35
CA ILE A 338 6.76 -4.03 20.84
C ILE A 338 6.02 -4.17 22.18
N ASN A 339 5.71 -5.41 22.54
CA ASN A 339 5.05 -5.75 23.80
C ASN A 339 6.10 -5.91 24.91
N ALA A 340 5.68 -5.61 26.13
CA ALA A 340 6.41 -5.89 27.34
C ALA A 340 5.62 -6.90 28.20
N ALA A 341 6.26 -7.51 29.20
CA ALA A 341 5.56 -8.39 30.14
C ALA A 341 4.37 -7.71 30.85
N ALA A 342 4.44 -6.37 31.00
CA ALA A 342 3.37 -5.57 31.58
C ALA A 342 2.20 -5.28 30.62
N GLY A 343 2.31 -5.57 29.32
CA GLY A 343 1.25 -5.36 28.34
C GLY A 343 1.71 -5.03 26.92
N LYS A 344 0.72 -4.98 26.01
CA LYS A 344 0.95 -4.75 24.57
C LYS A 344 1.33 -3.31 24.23
N ASN A 345 2.19 -3.13 23.22
CA ASN A 345 2.55 -1.83 22.64
C ASN A 345 3.03 -0.77 23.66
N LEU A 346 3.66 -1.21 24.76
CA LEU A 346 4.10 -0.30 25.83
C LEU A 346 5.46 0.34 25.53
N ILE A 347 6.23 -0.26 24.61
CA ILE A 347 7.54 0.22 24.19
C ILE A 347 7.43 0.50 22.70
N GLY A 348 7.70 1.73 22.27
CA GLY A 348 7.50 2.09 20.88
C GLY A 348 7.98 3.49 20.53
N ALA A 349 7.77 3.86 19.27
CA ALA A 349 8.09 5.17 18.73
C ALA A 349 7.05 5.62 17.70
N PHE A 350 6.87 6.93 17.58
CA PHE A 350 6.23 7.53 16.41
C PHE A 350 7.29 7.71 15.31
N HIS A 351 7.22 6.88 14.27
CA HIS A 351 8.15 6.88 13.14
C HIS A 351 7.35 6.71 11.85
N GLN A 352 7.45 7.66 10.92
CA GLN A 352 6.65 7.66 9.68
C GLN A 352 7.36 6.93 8.53
N PRO A 353 6.65 6.12 7.73
CA PRO A 353 7.24 5.49 6.56
C PRO A 353 7.51 6.51 5.47
N ILE A 354 8.47 6.23 4.59
CA ILE A 354 8.66 7.02 3.35
C ILE A 354 7.66 6.62 2.27
N ALA A 355 7.08 5.42 2.35
CA ALA A 355 6.01 4.92 1.47
C ALA A 355 5.29 3.72 2.09
N VAL A 356 4.04 3.50 1.68
CA VAL A 356 3.26 2.28 1.98
C VAL A 356 2.77 1.66 0.67
N LEU A 357 2.97 0.35 0.49
CA LEU A 357 2.47 -0.41 -0.66
C LEU A 357 1.40 -1.42 -0.21
N ALA A 358 0.14 -1.02 -0.30
CA ALA A 358 -1.02 -1.86 0.03
C ALA A 358 -1.43 -2.70 -1.20
N ASP A 359 -0.74 -3.83 -1.37
CA ASP A 359 -1.03 -4.78 -2.46
C ASP A 359 -2.30 -5.58 -2.18
N SER A 360 -3.37 -5.32 -2.93
CA SER A 360 -4.63 -6.04 -2.76
C SER A 360 -4.53 -7.52 -3.16
N SER A 361 -3.59 -7.89 -4.03
CA SER A 361 -3.36 -9.28 -4.42
C SER A 361 -2.82 -10.15 -3.29
N ALA A 362 -2.14 -9.54 -2.29
CA ALA A 362 -1.67 -10.26 -1.11
C ALA A 362 -2.82 -10.79 -0.23
N LEU A 363 -4.01 -10.19 -0.34
CA LEU A 363 -5.19 -10.61 0.44
C LEU A 363 -5.85 -11.89 -0.09
N ALA A 364 -5.51 -12.31 -1.31
CA ALA A 364 -6.03 -13.54 -1.92
C ALA A 364 -5.62 -14.79 -1.14
N THR A 365 -4.43 -14.78 -0.54
CA THR A 365 -3.90 -15.88 0.30
C THR A 365 -4.28 -15.73 1.78
N LEU A 366 -4.96 -14.65 2.16
CA LEU A 366 -5.29 -14.35 3.55
C LEU A 366 -6.53 -15.15 4.01
N PRO A 367 -6.47 -15.91 5.13
CA PRO A 367 -7.61 -16.64 5.63
C PRO A 367 -8.82 -15.73 5.89
N ARG A 368 -10.04 -16.22 5.64
CA ARG A 368 -11.27 -15.44 5.84
C ARG A 368 -11.38 -14.87 7.26
N ARG A 369 -10.96 -15.61 8.29
CA ARG A 369 -10.94 -15.13 9.69
C ARG A 369 -10.06 -13.88 9.87
N GLN A 370 -8.92 -13.81 9.19
CA GLN A 370 -8.05 -12.63 9.19
C GLN A 370 -8.64 -11.47 8.38
N ARG A 371 -9.40 -11.75 7.31
CA ARG A 371 -10.21 -10.72 6.63
C ARG A 371 -11.31 -10.17 7.53
N VAL A 372 -12.00 -11.01 8.30
CA VAL A 372 -12.99 -10.56 9.30
C VAL A 372 -12.35 -9.59 10.30
N ALA A 373 -11.18 -9.96 10.83
CA ALA A 373 -10.46 -9.11 11.76
C ALA A 373 -10.14 -7.73 11.15
N GLY A 374 -9.65 -7.68 9.91
CA GLY A 374 -9.41 -6.40 9.23
C GLY A 374 -10.68 -5.62 8.90
N TYR A 375 -11.75 -6.31 8.51
CA TYR A 375 -13.01 -5.68 8.11
C TYR A 375 -13.71 -4.97 9.28
N ALA A 376 -13.57 -5.48 10.51
CA ALA A 376 -14.07 -4.82 11.71
C ALA A 376 -13.56 -3.38 11.84
N GLU A 377 -12.31 -3.12 11.46
CA GLU A 377 -11.72 -1.77 11.50
C GLU A 377 -12.29 -0.82 10.43
N ILE A 378 -12.74 -1.38 9.31
CA ILE A 378 -13.42 -0.64 8.23
C ILE A 378 -14.82 -0.23 8.69
N VAL A 379 -15.56 -1.16 9.30
CA VAL A 379 -16.88 -0.88 9.91
C VAL A 379 -16.73 0.18 11.02
N LYS A 380 -15.72 0.04 11.89
CA LYS A 380 -15.38 1.02 12.94
C LYS A 380 -15.18 2.41 12.35
N SER A 381 -14.44 2.54 11.26
CA SER A 381 -14.19 3.81 10.58
C SER A 381 -15.49 4.48 10.12
N GLY A 382 -16.41 3.70 9.54
CA GLY A 382 -17.73 4.19 9.15
C GLY A 382 -18.58 4.65 10.35
N LEU A 383 -18.57 3.90 11.44
CA LEU A 383 -19.25 4.27 12.69
C LEU A 383 -18.70 5.55 13.31
N ILE A 384 -17.38 5.80 13.20
CA ILE A 384 -16.73 6.96 13.80
C ILE A 384 -17.17 8.27 13.14
N ALA A 385 -17.00 8.39 11.82
CA ALA A 385 -17.23 9.67 11.14
C ALA A 385 -17.70 9.57 9.68
N ASP A 386 -17.97 8.38 9.15
CA ASP A 386 -18.31 8.21 7.73
C ASP A 386 -19.54 7.28 7.53
N PRO A 387 -20.77 7.83 7.61
CA PRO A 387 -21.97 7.04 7.42
C PRO A 387 -22.12 6.48 5.99
N GLU A 388 -21.47 7.09 4.99
CA GLU A 388 -21.46 6.58 3.61
C GLU A 388 -20.54 5.35 3.49
N LEU A 389 -19.40 5.34 4.19
CA LEU A 389 -18.57 4.15 4.34
C LEU A 389 -19.32 3.02 5.06
N PHE A 390 -20.09 3.33 6.12
CA PHE A 390 -20.91 2.31 6.77
C PHE A 390 -21.97 1.73 5.82
N ALA A 391 -22.68 2.57 5.06
CA ALA A 391 -23.64 2.10 4.05
C ALA A 391 -22.97 1.28 2.94
N TRP A 392 -21.74 1.66 2.54
CA TRP A 392 -20.94 0.88 1.61
C TRP A 392 -20.58 -0.50 2.19
N CYS A 393 -20.21 -0.55 3.47
CA CYS A 393 -19.98 -1.81 4.18
C CYS A 393 -21.23 -2.70 4.15
N GLU A 394 -22.42 -2.15 4.44
CA GLU A 394 -23.70 -2.89 4.36
C GLU A 394 -23.92 -3.48 2.95
N ALA A 395 -23.58 -2.75 1.89
CA ALA A 395 -23.78 -3.19 0.51
C ALA A 395 -22.74 -4.21 0.01
N HIS A 396 -21.50 -4.14 0.50
CA HIS A 396 -20.35 -4.87 -0.09
C HIS A 396 -19.63 -5.81 0.88
N GLY A 397 -20.07 -5.92 2.14
CA GLY A 397 -19.38 -6.70 3.16
C GLY A 397 -19.11 -8.16 2.79
N HIS A 398 -20.10 -8.84 2.18
CA HIS A 398 -19.92 -10.21 1.70
C HIS A 398 -18.80 -10.30 0.67
N ALA A 399 -18.82 -9.45 -0.36
CA ALA A 399 -17.79 -9.43 -1.40
C ALA A 399 -16.38 -9.22 -0.80
N VAL A 400 -16.23 -8.33 0.18
CA VAL A 400 -14.95 -8.11 0.86
C VAL A 400 -14.49 -9.37 1.61
N LEU A 401 -15.37 -10.00 2.39
CA LEU A 401 -15.02 -11.16 3.20
C LEU A 401 -14.82 -12.43 2.38
N ASP A 402 -15.50 -12.54 1.24
CA ASP A 402 -15.35 -13.63 0.28
C ASP A 402 -14.11 -13.45 -0.60
N GLY A 403 -13.51 -12.26 -0.60
CA GLY A 403 -12.21 -11.98 -1.22
C GLY A 403 -12.31 -11.44 -2.64
N ASP A 404 -13.42 -10.79 -3.00
CA ASP A 404 -13.55 -10.10 -4.29
C ASP A 404 -12.45 -9.02 -4.44
N PRO A 405 -11.61 -9.09 -5.48
CA PRO A 405 -10.47 -8.18 -5.62
C PRO A 405 -10.86 -6.70 -5.71
N ALA A 406 -11.98 -6.38 -6.37
CA ALA A 406 -12.42 -5.00 -6.55
C ALA A 406 -12.99 -4.44 -5.25
N ALA A 407 -13.79 -5.22 -4.52
CA ALA A 407 -14.32 -4.85 -3.21
C ALA A 407 -13.20 -4.66 -2.18
N LEU A 408 -12.20 -5.55 -2.16
CA LEU A 408 -11.03 -5.41 -1.28
C LEU A 408 -10.23 -4.14 -1.55
N ALA A 409 -9.92 -3.85 -2.82
CA ALA A 409 -9.19 -2.64 -3.19
C ALA A 409 -9.95 -1.37 -2.78
N GLU A 410 -11.27 -1.33 -3.02
CA GLU A 410 -12.12 -0.19 -2.63
C GLU A 410 -12.23 -0.05 -1.10
N ALA A 411 -12.33 -1.16 -0.36
CA ALA A 411 -12.38 -1.17 1.09
C ALA A 411 -11.09 -0.58 1.69
N VAL A 412 -9.93 -1.02 1.17
CA VAL A 412 -8.61 -0.51 1.58
C VAL A 412 -8.48 0.97 1.26
N ARG A 413 -8.86 1.39 0.05
CA ARG A 413 -8.83 2.79 -0.37
C ARG A 413 -9.62 3.70 0.56
N ARG A 414 -10.87 3.35 0.86
CA ARG A 414 -11.74 4.15 1.75
C ARG A 414 -11.17 4.23 3.16
N ALA A 415 -10.71 3.10 3.71
CA ALA A 415 -10.17 3.07 5.05
C ALA A 415 -8.83 3.83 5.17
N CYS A 416 -7.93 3.71 4.20
CA CYS A 416 -6.70 4.50 4.16
C CYS A 416 -7.00 6.00 4.05
N ALA A 417 -7.96 6.41 3.21
CA ALA A 417 -8.36 7.81 3.09
C ALA A 417 -8.92 8.36 4.41
N PHE A 418 -9.79 7.60 5.08
CA PHE A 418 -10.30 7.92 6.41
C PHE A 418 -9.15 8.08 7.42
N LYS A 419 -8.25 7.09 7.48
CA LYS A 419 -7.16 7.08 8.46
C LYS A 419 -6.13 8.17 8.20
N ALA A 420 -5.81 8.45 6.93
CA ALA A 420 -4.93 9.55 6.54
C ALA A 420 -5.48 10.91 7.03
N ALA A 421 -6.78 11.16 6.86
CA ALA A 421 -7.40 12.39 7.33
C ALA A 421 -7.38 12.51 8.86
N VAL A 422 -7.64 11.41 9.59
CA VAL A 422 -7.57 11.40 11.07
C VAL A 422 -6.14 11.64 11.56
N VAL A 423 -5.14 11.00 10.94
CA VAL A 423 -3.72 11.16 11.30
C VAL A 423 -3.23 12.57 10.97
N ALA A 424 -3.61 13.14 9.82
CA ALA A 424 -3.26 14.50 9.45
C ALA A 424 -3.82 15.53 10.44
N ALA A 425 -4.99 15.28 11.01
CA ALA A 425 -5.60 16.14 12.02
C ALA A 425 -4.95 16.02 13.41
N ASP A 426 -4.37 14.85 13.76
CA ASP A 426 -3.82 14.58 15.09
C ASP A 426 -2.75 13.47 15.06
N GLU A 427 -1.57 13.79 14.54
CA GLU A 427 -0.49 12.81 14.31
C GLU A 427 -0.07 12.11 15.61
N LYS A 428 0.12 12.87 16.69
CA LYS A 428 0.73 12.38 17.94
C LYS A 428 -0.29 12.09 19.05
N GLU A 429 -1.58 12.04 18.72
CA GLU A 429 -2.66 11.81 19.69
C GLU A 429 -2.63 12.81 20.85
N GLN A 430 -2.45 14.10 20.52
CA GLN A 430 -2.33 15.19 21.50
C GLN A 430 -3.66 15.92 21.71
N ALA A 431 -4.68 15.67 20.86
CA ALA A 431 -5.99 16.27 21.02
C ALA A 431 -6.65 15.81 22.34
N SER A 432 -7.12 16.77 23.14
CA SER A 432 -7.75 16.50 24.45
C SER A 432 -9.20 15.98 24.34
N VAL A 433 -9.88 16.25 23.22
CA VAL A 433 -11.25 15.78 22.91
C VAL A 433 -11.34 15.46 21.42
N GLY A 434 -11.90 14.29 21.07
CA GLY A 434 -12.01 13.86 19.68
C GLY A 434 -10.65 13.45 19.08
N GLY A 435 -10.38 13.84 17.84
CA GLY A 435 -9.10 13.56 17.17
C GLY A 435 -8.81 12.07 17.02
N ARG A 436 -7.53 11.68 17.16
CA ARG A 436 -7.08 10.29 16.99
C ARG A 436 -7.64 9.35 18.06
N ALA A 437 -8.06 9.88 19.21
CA ALA A 437 -8.68 9.09 20.27
C ALA A 437 -9.99 8.42 19.82
N LEU A 438 -10.71 8.97 18.82
CA LEU A 438 -11.93 8.36 18.27
C LEU A 438 -11.67 6.99 17.61
N LEU A 439 -10.44 6.74 17.14
CA LEU A 439 -10.06 5.44 16.58
C LEU A 439 -10.12 4.30 17.62
N ASN A 440 -10.25 4.64 18.90
CA ASN A 440 -10.43 3.69 19.99
C ASN A 440 -11.87 3.22 20.17
N LEU A 441 -12.82 3.53 19.26
CA LEU A 441 -14.16 2.99 19.29
C LEU A 441 -14.12 1.45 19.40
N GLY A 442 -14.85 0.90 20.38
CA GLY A 442 -14.88 -0.52 20.69
C GLY A 442 -13.63 -1.09 21.38
N HIS A 443 -12.48 -0.41 21.32
CA HIS A 443 -11.21 -0.96 21.82
C HIS A 443 -11.18 -1.15 23.33
N THR A 444 -11.86 -0.31 24.12
CA THR A 444 -11.91 -0.48 25.58
C THR A 444 -12.53 -1.83 25.96
N PHE A 445 -13.58 -2.25 25.25
CA PHE A 445 -14.21 -3.56 25.43
C PHE A 445 -13.38 -4.68 24.80
N GLY A 446 -12.92 -4.47 23.56
CA GLY A 446 -12.12 -5.45 22.83
C GLY A 446 -10.83 -5.84 23.56
N HIS A 447 -10.07 -4.86 24.06
CA HIS A 447 -8.86 -5.13 24.83
C HIS A 447 -9.14 -5.87 26.14
N ALA A 448 -10.27 -5.58 26.81
CA ALA A 448 -10.65 -6.31 28.02
C ALA A 448 -10.91 -7.79 27.74
N LEU A 449 -11.55 -8.10 26.60
CA LEU A 449 -11.75 -9.47 26.14
C LEU A 449 -10.44 -10.15 25.74
N GLU A 450 -9.60 -9.48 24.98
CA GLU A 450 -8.29 -10.01 24.60
C GLU A 450 -7.41 -10.30 25.82
N ALA A 451 -7.42 -9.42 26.82
CA ALA A 451 -6.68 -9.57 28.06
C ALA A 451 -7.19 -10.75 28.90
N GLU A 452 -8.51 -10.90 29.00
CA GLU A 452 -9.13 -12.03 29.73
C GLU A 452 -8.82 -13.37 29.07
N LEU A 453 -8.72 -13.41 27.75
CA LEU A 453 -8.31 -14.60 26.99
C LEU A 453 -6.79 -14.79 26.91
N GLY A 454 -6.01 -13.91 27.54
CA GLY A 454 -4.56 -14.03 27.62
C GLY A 454 -3.83 -13.87 26.29
N TYR A 455 -4.46 -13.29 25.26
CA TYR A 455 -3.88 -13.06 23.93
C TYR A 455 -3.39 -14.34 23.21
N ASP A 456 -3.95 -15.49 23.54
CA ASP A 456 -3.52 -16.80 23.02
C ASP A 456 -3.99 -17.12 21.58
N GLY A 457 -4.58 -16.15 20.89
CA GLY A 457 -5.10 -16.30 19.53
C GLY A 457 -6.49 -16.92 19.42
N ARG A 458 -7.15 -17.28 20.55
CA ARG A 458 -8.58 -17.64 20.54
C ARG A 458 -9.46 -16.50 20.06
N LEU A 459 -9.08 -15.25 20.35
CA LEU A 459 -9.72 -14.04 19.85
C LEU A 459 -8.69 -13.20 19.09
N LEU A 460 -8.94 -12.93 17.81
CA LEU A 460 -8.17 -11.96 17.06
C LEU A 460 -8.57 -10.54 17.47
N HIS A 461 -7.64 -9.59 17.34
CA HIS A 461 -7.89 -8.19 17.70
C HIS A 461 -9.18 -7.64 17.06
N GLY A 462 -9.34 -7.79 15.74
CA GLY A 462 -10.53 -7.31 15.04
C GLY A 462 -11.83 -8.02 15.42
N GLU A 463 -11.77 -9.27 15.88
CA GLU A 463 -12.93 -9.98 16.44
C GLU A 463 -13.35 -9.34 17.78
N GLY A 464 -12.37 -9.01 18.63
CA GLY A 464 -12.60 -8.24 19.86
C GLY A 464 -13.12 -6.83 19.58
N VAL A 465 -12.61 -6.15 18.56
CA VAL A 465 -13.12 -4.85 18.10
C VAL A 465 -14.57 -4.99 17.60
N SER A 466 -14.92 -6.05 16.87
CA SER A 466 -16.29 -6.30 16.39
C SER A 466 -17.31 -6.40 17.54
N ILE A 467 -16.98 -7.16 18.59
CA ILE A 467 -17.82 -7.21 19.81
C ILE A 467 -17.80 -5.85 20.52
N GLY A 468 -16.63 -5.20 20.57
CA GLY A 468 -16.48 -3.93 21.23
C GLY A 468 -17.28 -2.78 20.60
N ILE A 469 -17.37 -2.71 19.27
CA ILE A 469 -18.18 -1.68 18.59
C ILE A 469 -19.68 -1.90 18.84
N HIS A 470 -20.11 -3.17 18.93
CA HIS A 470 -21.46 -3.52 19.36
C HIS A 470 -21.72 -3.02 20.79
N LEU A 471 -20.86 -3.39 21.75
CA LEU A 471 -21.00 -2.98 23.16
C LEU A 471 -20.97 -1.46 23.33
N ALA A 472 -20.12 -0.76 22.57
CA ALA A 472 -20.08 0.70 22.58
C ALA A 472 -21.38 1.33 22.03
N MET A 473 -21.97 0.75 20.98
CA MET A 473 -23.27 1.19 20.46
C MET A 473 -24.40 0.88 21.45
N ALA A 474 -24.43 -0.31 22.03
CA ALA A 474 -25.42 -0.71 23.04
C ALA A 474 -25.39 0.19 24.27
N LEU A 475 -24.18 0.51 24.77
CA LEU A 475 -24.01 1.50 25.85
C LEU A 475 -24.51 2.89 25.44
N SER A 476 -24.25 3.29 24.20
CA SER A 476 -24.71 4.57 23.67
C SER A 476 -26.24 4.65 23.60
N VAL A 477 -26.92 3.55 23.25
CA VAL A 477 -28.39 3.46 23.25
C VAL A 477 -28.94 3.49 24.66
N GLU A 478 -28.37 2.73 25.59
CA GLU A 478 -28.80 2.70 27.00
C GLU A 478 -28.70 4.07 27.68
N LEU A 479 -27.67 4.84 27.33
CA LEU A 479 -27.47 6.20 27.82
C LEU A 479 -28.29 7.26 27.06
N GLY A 480 -29.10 6.86 26.07
CA GLY A 480 -29.92 7.76 25.26
C GLY A 480 -29.14 8.64 24.28
N TYR A 481 -27.88 8.29 23.96
CA TYR A 481 -27.06 9.03 23.00
C TYR A 481 -27.33 8.64 21.55
N ALA A 482 -27.65 7.38 21.29
CA ALA A 482 -27.88 6.84 19.95
C ALA A 482 -29.29 6.22 19.83
N PRO A 483 -29.90 6.25 18.63
CA PRO A 483 -31.15 5.56 18.37
C PRO A 483 -30.96 4.04 18.37
N VAL A 484 -31.94 3.29 18.87
CA VAL A 484 -31.90 1.82 18.93
C VAL A 484 -31.84 1.19 17.52
N GLU A 485 -32.38 1.90 16.52
CA GLU A 485 -32.34 1.49 15.12
C GLU A 485 -30.91 1.38 14.58
N ASP A 486 -29.98 2.23 15.06
CA ASP A 486 -28.59 2.17 14.65
C ASP A 486 -27.87 0.94 15.23
N LEU A 487 -28.23 0.54 16.47
CA LEU A 487 -27.77 -0.74 17.04
C LEU A 487 -28.31 -1.92 16.23
N HIS A 488 -29.59 -1.92 15.89
CA HIS A 488 -30.19 -2.98 15.07
C HIS A 488 -29.55 -3.09 13.69
N ARG A 489 -29.20 -1.97 13.06
CA ARG A 489 -28.47 -1.96 11.79
C ARG A 489 -27.07 -2.55 11.91
N LEU A 490 -26.31 -2.11 12.92
CA LEU A 490 -24.99 -2.65 13.19
C LEU A 490 -25.03 -4.16 13.43
N ASP A 491 -25.92 -4.62 14.30
CA ASP A 491 -26.08 -6.04 14.63
C ASP A 491 -26.47 -6.87 13.42
N ARG A 492 -27.42 -6.38 12.62
CA ARG A 492 -27.84 -7.07 11.40
C ARG A 492 -26.67 -7.24 10.44
N HIS A 493 -25.90 -6.18 10.23
CA HIS A 493 -24.75 -6.19 9.33
C HIS A 493 -23.65 -7.15 9.79
N LEU A 494 -23.26 -7.06 11.07
CA LEU A 494 -22.22 -7.94 11.60
C LEU A 494 -22.67 -9.40 11.61
N ARG A 495 -23.93 -9.68 12.00
CA ARG A 495 -24.47 -11.06 11.99
C ARG A 495 -24.65 -11.61 10.59
N SER A 496 -25.03 -10.81 9.58
CA SER A 496 -25.16 -11.31 8.21
C SER A 496 -23.81 -11.76 7.62
N LEU A 497 -22.71 -11.28 8.17
CA LEU A 497 -21.35 -11.60 7.73
C LEU A 497 -20.67 -12.71 8.55
N ASP A 498 -21.40 -13.30 9.51
CA ASP A 498 -20.87 -14.21 10.53
C ASP A 498 -19.69 -13.59 11.28
N MET A 499 -19.85 -12.35 11.74
CA MET A 499 -18.86 -11.68 12.59
C MET A 499 -19.22 -11.81 14.07
N PRO A 500 -18.23 -11.79 14.98
CA PRO A 500 -18.47 -11.74 16.42
C PRO A 500 -19.22 -10.48 16.85
N VAL A 501 -20.35 -10.63 17.54
CA VAL A 501 -21.19 -9.50 18.02
C VAL A 501 -21.48 -9.59 19.51
N SER A 502 -21.59 -10.79 20.07
CA SER A 502 -21.98 -11.02 21.48
C SER A 502 -21.09 -12.06 22.16
N PHE A 503 -21.26 -12.21 23.48
CA PHE A 503 -20.50 -13.18 24.28
C PHE A 503 -20.85 -14.65 23.95
N ASP A 504 -22.00 -14.92 23.33
CA ASP A 504 -22.41 -16.28 22.92
C ASP A 504 -21.51 -16.90 21.85
N TRP A 505 -20.65 -16.09 21.22
CA TRP A 505 -19.60 -16.56 20.33
C TRP A 505 -18.54 -17.40 21.04
N PHE A 506 -18.42 -17.26 22.36
CA PHE A 506 -17.48 -18.00 23.16
C PHE A 506 -18.16 -19.19 23.83
N ARG A 507 -17.41 -20.29 24.01
CA ARG A 507 -17.87 -21.43 24.80
C ARG A 507 -17.80 -21.16 26.29
N GLU A 508 -16.95 -20.24 26.71
CA GLU A 508 -16.75 -19.85 28.10
C GLU A 508 -17.58 -18.62 28.46
N SER A 509 -17.94 -18.52 29.73
CA SER A 509 -18.69 -17.37 30.26
C SER A 509 -17.76 -16.38 30.95
N PHE A 510 -17.87 -15.10 30.61
CA PHE A 510 -17.09 -14.02 31.20
C PHE A 510 -17.76 -13.48 32.47
N SER A 511 -16.96 -12.93 33.40
CA SER A 511 -17.49 -12.14 34.53
C SER A 511 -17.43 -10.66 34.19
N ALA A 512 -18.54 -9.96 34.42
CA ALA A 512 -18.62 -8.51 34.25
C ALA A 512 -17.61 -7.79 35.15
N GLY A 513 -17.39 -8.29 36.37
CA GLY A 513 -16.38 -7.76 37.29
C GLY A 513 -14.95 -7.89 36.76
N THR A 514 -14.60 -9.05 36.19
CA THR A 514 -13.27 -9.27 35.61
C THR A 514 -13.02 -8.42 34.38
N LEU A 515 -13.97 -8.35 33.44
CA LEU A 515 -13.84 -7.51 32.25
C LEU A 515 -13.72 -6.03 32.62
N LEU A 516 -14.51 -5.56 33.59
CA LEU A 516 -14.42 -4.20 34.10
C LEU A 516 -13.04 -3.95 34.74
N HIS A 517 -12.48 -4.91 35.47
CA HIS A 517 -11.12 -4.81 36.01
C HIS A 517 -10.09 -4.59 34.90
N HIS A 518 -10.15 -5.38 33.81
CA HIS A 518 -9.25 -5.20 32.67
C HIS A 518 -9.40 -3.82 32.02
N MET A 519 -10.63 -3.31 31.85
CA MET A 519 -10.87 -1.96 31.31
C MET A 519 -10.21 -0.87 32.14
N THR A 520 -10.19 -1.02 33.47
CA THR A 520 -9.58 -0.03 34.38
C THR A 520 -8.05 -0.01 34.35
N ARG A 521 -7.40 -1.06 33.83
CA ARG A 521 -5.93 -1.17 33.71
C ARG A 521 -5.40 -0.72 32.34
N ASP A 522 -6.27 -0.45 31.37
CA ASP A 522 -5.89 0.07 30.05
C ASP A 522 -5.31 1.51 30.17
N LYS A 523 -4.46 1.89 29.23
CA LYS A 523 -3.70 3.15 29.08
C LYS A 523 -4.58 4.42 29.04
N LYS A 524 -5.90 4.26 29.06
CA LYS A 524 -6.91 5.32 28.90
C LYS A 524 -7.46 5.84 30.24
N MET A 525 -6.92 5.37 31.36
CA MET A 525 -7.30 5.85 32.69
C MET A 525 -6.61 7.18 33.01
N GLN A 526 -7.41 8.19 33.33
CA GLN A 526 -6.95 9.47 33.90
C GLN A 526 -7.90 9.83 35.05
N ASP A 527 -7.32 10.21 36.20
CA ASP A 527 -8.05 10.58 37.42
C ASP A 527 -9.07 9.51 37.90
N GLY A 528 -8.74 8.23 37.73
CA GLY A 528 -9.60 7.12 38.17
C GLY A 528 -10.82 6.84 37.28
N LYS A 529 -10.99 7.56 36.17
CA LYS A 529 -12.09 7.36 35.22
C LYS A 529 -11.59 6.75 33.91
N VAL A 530 -12.35 5.78 33.38
CA VAL A 530 -12.07 5.16 32.08
C VAL A 530 -12.63 6.05 30.97
N ALA A 531 -11.80 6.38 29.97
CA ALA A 531 -12.27 7.05 28.77
C ALA A 531 -12.93 6.05 27.81
N PHE A 532 -14.18 6.33 27.44
CA PHE A 532 -14.93 5.62 26.42
C PHE A 532 -15.04 6.44 25.14
N VAL A 533 -15.11 5.74 24.02
CA VAL A 533 -15.57 6.30 22.74
C VAL A 533 -16.95 5.72 22.48
N LEU A 534 -17.94 6.61 22.42
CA LEU A 534 -19.36 6.30 22.25
C LEU A 534 -19.90 6.98 20.99
N LEU A 535 -21.17 6.74 20.66
CA LEU A 535 -21.80 7.15 19.41
C LEU A 535 -23.06 8.00 19.68
N ARG A 536 -23.29 9.02 18.86
CA ARG A 536 -24.58 9.73 18.76
C ARG A 536 -25.43 9.21 17.58
N GLY A 537 -25.20 7.96 17.22
CA GLY A 537 -25.60 7.34 15.97
C GLY A 537 -24.44 7.13 14.99
N ILE A 538 -24.72 6.46 13.87
CA ILE A 538 -23.72 6.08 12.86
C ILE A 538 -23.03 7.31 12.28
N GLY A 539 -21.70 7.29 12.26
CA GLY A 539 -20.85 8.37 11.75
C GLY A 539 -20.68 9.54 12.71
N LYS A 540 -21.01 9.37 14.00
CA LYS A 540 -21.00 10.44 15.01
C LYS A 540 -20.40 9.98 16.34
N ALA A 541 -19.16 9.51 16.32
CA ALA A 541 -18.45 9.13 17.54
C ALA A 541 -17.99 10.34 18.37
N PHE A 542 -17.88 10.14 19.68
CA PHE A 542 -17.36 11.12 20.63
C PHE A 542 -16.68 10.44 21.82
N THR A 543 -15.79 11.17 22.51
CA THR A 543 -15.11 10.70 23.73
C THR A 543 -15.86 11.16 24.98
N THR A 544 -15.97 10.31 26.00
CA THR A 544 -16.50 10.67 27.33
C THR A 544 -15.81 9.90 28.44
N ARG A 545 -15.77 10.47 29.65
CA ARG A 545 -15.28 9.83 30.88
C ARG A 545 -16.37 9.70 31.94
N ASP A 546 -17.56 10.22 31.67
CA ASP A 546 -18.64 10.33 32.66
C ASP A 546 -19.59 9.15 32.58
N ILE A 547 -19.02 7.94 32.59
CA ILE A 547 -19.76 6.67 32.64
C ILE A 547 -19.45 5.99 33.96
N SER A 548 -20.50 5.62 34.70
CA SER A 548 -20.33 4.89 35.96
C SER A 548 -19.93 3.44 35.69
N SER A 549 -19.05 2.89 36.53
CA SER A 549 -18.68 1.47 36.49
C SER A 549 -19.87 0.54 36.65
N GLU A 550 -20.90 0.97 37.39
CA GLU A 550 -22.14 0.22 37.58
C GLU A 550 -22.95 0.12 36.28
N THR A 551 -23.07 1.21 35.52
CA THR A 551 -23.72 1.20 34.20
C THR A 551 -23.02 0.22 33.26
N VAL A 552 -21.69 0.25 33.20
CA VAL A 552 -20.91 -0.68 32.35
C VAL A 552 -21.11 -2.12 32.82
N ARG A 553 -21.07 -2.38 34.13
CA ARG A 553 -21.31 -3.72 34.68
C ARG A 553 -22.70 -4.24 34.33
N ASN A 554 -23.73 -3.42 34.46
CA ASN A 554 -25.11 -3.80 34.16
C ASN A 554 -25.31 -4.09 32.67
N LEU A 555 -24.69 -3.30 31.79
CA LEU A 555 -24.61 -3.60 30.36
C LEU A 555 -23.98 -4.98 30.14
N LEU A 556 -22.78 -5.23 30.67
CA LEU A 556 -22.08 -6.51 30.47
C LEU A 556 -22.92 -7.71 30.92
N ILE A 557 -23.62 -7.60 32.06
CA ILE A 557 -24.53 -8.65 32.55
C ILE A 557 -25.69 -8.87 31.58
N ARG A 558 -26.32 -7.80 31.10
CA ARG A 558 -27.42 -7.89 30.13
C ARG A 558 -26.99 -8.55 28.82
N GLU A 559 -25.76 -8.27 28.38
CA GLU A 559 -25.19 -8.83 27.16
C GLU A 559 -24.73 -10.30 27.31
N GLY A 560 -24.77 -10.86 28.53
CA GLY A 560 -24.53 -12.29 28.78
C GLY A 560 -23.37 -12.61 29.73
N CYS A 561 -22.72 -11.61 30.34
CA CYS A 561 -21.71 -11.87 31.37
C CYS A 561 -22.34 -12.31 32.69
N ARG A 562 -21.61 -13.14 33.45
CA ARG A 562 -21.92 -13.42 34.84
C ARG A 562 -21.69 -12.17 35.70
N PRO A 563 -22.48 -11.97 36.78
CA PRO A 563 -22.35 -10.82 37.69
C PRO A 563 -20.94 -10.59 38.25
#